data_AF-A0A9X1D670-F1
#
_entry.id   AF-A0A9X1D670-F1
#
_cell.length_a   1.000
_cell.length_b   1.000
_cell.length_c   1.000
_cell.angle_alpha   90.00
_cell.angle_beta   90.00
_cell.angle_gamma   90.00
#
_symmetry.space_group_name_H-M   'P 1'
#
loop_
_entity.id
_entity.type
_entity.pdbx_description
1 polymer ?
#
loop_
_entity_poly.entity_id
_entity_poly.type
_entity_poly.pdbx_seq_one_letter_code
_entity_poly.pdbx_strand_id
1 'polypeptide(L)'
;MKLKTVQLALASVLAGLLVAAVPVAAVAKDKGSLAGQAGKKRYPLQFQQTEGPCQKAYKEYVAASGHSAYAQTHLGAVEAFYCGVSLNGPTAQATEKQALERCNSVGKKYKLKTTGKCAIYASK
;
A
#
# COMPACT_ATOMS: atom_id res chain seq x y z
N MET A 1 17.92 13.08 -74.58
CA MET A 1 16.50 13.42 -74.33
C MET A 1 16.21 13.20 -72.85
N LYS A 2 15.40 14.08 -72.23
CA LYS A 2 15.16 14.19 -70.79
C LYS A 2 14.24 13.09 -70.24
N LEU A 3 14.51 12.72 -68.98
CA LEU A 3 13.75 11.85 -68.08
C LEU A 3 12.30 12.32 -67.86
N LYS A 4 11.34 11.38 -67.81
CA LYS A 4 10.04 11.49 -67.12
C LYS A 4 9.32 10.14 -67.23
N THR A 5 9.16 9.41 -66.13
CA THR A 5 7.87 9.16 -65.47
C THR A 5 8.00 8.04 -64.44
N VAL A 6 7.64 8.40 -63.21
CA VAL A 6 7.36 7.56 -62.05
C VAL A 6 6.33 6.49 -62.41
N GLN A 7 6.66 5.21 -62.22
CA GLN A 7 5.67 4.15 -62.04
C GLN A 7 5.95 3.42 -60.73
N LEU A 8 5.10 3.73 -59.76
CA LEU A 8 4.81 2.96 -58.56
C LEU A 8 4.39 1.54 -58.98
N ALA A 9 5.12 0.51 -58.56
CA ALA A 9 4.58 -0.86 -58.51
C ALA A 9 5.36 -1.71 -57.48
N LEU A 10 4.75 -1.82 -56.30
CA LEU A 10 4.66 -2.97 -55.40
C LEU A 10 5.73 -4.08 -55.48
N ALA A 11 6.36 -4.35 -54.34
CA ALA A 11 6.17 -5.59 -53.56
C ALA A 11 7.20 -5.62 -52.42
N SER A 12 6.82 -5.26 -51.20
CA SER A 12 6.41 -6.24 -50.18
C SER A 12 7.52 -7.21 -49.77
N VAL A 13 8.55 -6.70 -49.07
CA VAL A 13 9.40 -7.53 -48.19
C VAL A 13 9.65 -6.76 -46.89
N LEU A 14 8.63 -6.65 -46.06
CA LEU A 14 8.74 -6.21 -44.66
C LEU A 14 7.81 -7.07 -43.80
N ALA A 15 7.95 -8.38 -43.94
CA ALA A 15 7.39 -9.36 -43.02
C ALA A 15 8.54 -10.11 -42.39
N GLY A 16 8.86 -9.79 -41.15
CA GLY A 16 9.78 -10.60 -40.35
C GLY A 16 10.77 -9.82 -39.50
N LEU A 17 10.29 -8.94 -38.61
CA LEU A 17 10.94 -8.75 -37.30
C LEU A 17 10.00 -8.06 -36.29
N LEU A 18 8.84 -8.68 -36.03
CA LEU A 18 8.11 -8.43 -34.79
C LEU A 18 8.58 -9.47 -33.77
N VAL A 19 9.81 -9.29 -33.25
CA VAL A 19 10.15 -9.90 -31.97
C VAL A 19 9.23 -9.23 -30.97
N ALA A 20 8.29 -10.01 -30.44
CA ALA A 20 7.37 -9.58 -29.41
C ALA A 20 8.19 -8.98 -28.26
N ALA A 21 8.21 -7.65 -28.17
CA ALA A 21 8.51 -6.96 -26.95
C ALA A 21 7.36 -7.31 -26.01
N VAL A 22 7.49 -8.44 -25.31
CA VAL A 22 6.64 -8.76 -24.17
C VAL A 22 6.79 -7.57 -23.25
N PRO A 23 5.73 -6.78 -22.96
CA PRO A 23 5.85 -5.84 -21.88
C PRO A 23 6.07 -6.73 -20.66
N VAL A 24 7.27 -6.68 -20.09
CA VAL A 24 7.51 -6.99 -18.68
C VAL A 24 6.84 -5.87 -17.87
N ALA A 25 5.56 -5.62 -18.12
CA ALA A 25 4.66 -5.13 -17.11
C ALA A 25 4.47 -6.33 -16.20
N ALA A 26 5.38 -6.43 -15.22
CA ALA A 26 5.32 -7.36 -14.13
C ALA A 26 3.85 -7.59 -13.77
N VAL A 27 3.42 -8.83 -13.96
CA VAL A 27 2.08 -9.28 -13.62
C VAL A 27 1.99 -9.24 -12.09
N ALA A 28 1.75 -8.05 -11.54
CA ALA A 28 1.16 -7.87 -10.22
C ALA A 28 -0.36 -7.91 -10.38
N LYS A 29 -0.87 -8.94 -11.05
CA LYS A 29 -2.28 -9.31 -11.08
C LYS A 29 -2.31 -10.75 -10.56
N ASP A 30 -3.19 -10.99 -9.60
CA ASP A 30 -3.30 -12.21 -8.78
C ASP A 30 -2.38 -12.31 -7.55
N LYS A 31 -2.40 -11.27 -6.72
CA LYS A 31 -2.59 -11.54 -5.28
C LYS A 31 -4.06 -11.25 -5.00
N GLY A 32 -4.86 -12.29 -4.78
CA GLY A 32 -6.28 -12.15 -4.46
C GLY A 32 -6.53 -11.13 -3.35
N SER A 33 -7.76 -10.60 -3.27
CA SER A 33 -8.12 -9.58 -2.29
C SER A 33 -7.71 -9.99 -0.86
N LEU A 34 -7.01 -9.09 -0.17
CA LEU A 34 -6.61 -9.23 1.24
C LEU A 34 -7.69 -8.69 2.19
N ALA A 35 -8.87 -8.33 1.69
CA ALA A 35 -9.97 -7.84 2.50
C ALA A 35 -10.41 -8.90 3.53
N GLY A 36 -10.74 -8.47 4.74
CA GLY A 36 -11.08 -9.35 5.86
C GLY A 36 -9.86 -9.98 6.56
N GLN A 37 -8.68 -9.91 5.97
CA GLN A 37 -7.46 -10.44 6.58
C GLN A 37 -6.80 -9.38 7.46
N ALA A 38 -6.33 -9.82 8.63
CA ALA A 38 -5.51 -9.01 9.53
C ALA A 38 -3.99 -9.23 9.33
N GLY A 39 -3.61 -10.10 8.39
CA GLY A 39 -2.21 -10.39 8.05
C GLY A 39 -1.33 -10.77 9.24
N LYS A 40 -0.07 -10.34 9.19
CA LYS A 40 0.94 -10.58 10.23
C LYS A 40 0.69 -9.66 11.42
N LYS A 41 0.19 -10.23 12.51
CA LYS A 41 0.06 -9.54 13.81
C LYS A 41 1.37 -9.61 14.58
N ARG A 42 1.82 -8.47 15.12
CA ARG A 42 3.04 -8.34 15.95
C ARG A 42 2.71 -8.19 17.43
N TYR A 43 1.55 -7.62 17.72
CA TYR A 43 1.05 -7.37 19.06
C TYR A 43 -0.46 -7.66 19.10
N PRO A 44 -1.01 -8.03 20.27
CA PRO A 44 -2.46 -8.09 20.45
C PRO A 44 -3.07 -6.70 20.31
N LEU A 45 -4.29 -6.62 19.78
CA LEU A 45 -5.02 -5.35 19.70
C LEU A 45 -5.39 -4.89 21.10
N GLN A 46 -5.20 -3.60 21.38
CA GLN A 46 -5.38 -3.06 22.73
C GLN A 46 -6.67 -2.25 22.90
N PHE A 47 -7.55 -2.23 21.90
CA PHE A 47 -8.82 -1.47 21.93
C PHE A 47 -10.05 -2.27 22.39
N GLN A 48 -9.89 -3.52 22.87
CA GLN A 48 -10.92 -4.33 23.56
C GLN A 48 -12.39 -4.01 23.10
N GLN A 49 -13.27 -3.62 24.02
CA GLN A 49 -14.67 -3.21 23.79
C GLN A 49 -14.83 -1.69 23.61
N THR A 50 -13.73 -0.94 23.57
CA THR A 50 -13.77 0.52 23.46
C THR A 50 -13.95 0.93 22.00
N GLU A 51 -15.02 1.68 21.74
CA GLU A 51 -15.22 2.34 20.45
C GLU A 51 -14.41 3.63 20.37
N GLY A 52 -13.75 3.85 19.23
CA GLY A 52 -12.97 5.06 19.03
C GLY A 52 -12.28 5.13 17.67
N PRO A 53 -11.63 6.26 17.36
CA PRO A 53 -10.99 6.50 16.06
C PRO A 53 -10.00 5.40 15.67
N CYS A 54 -9.26 4.88 16.64
CA CYS A 54 -8.26 3.84 16.39
C CYS A 54 -8.85 2.45 16.14
N GLN A 55 -9.99 2.13 16.74
CA GLN A 55 -10.72 0.90 16.43
C GLN A 55 -11.34 1.00 15.02
N LYS A 56 -11.88 2.17 14.65
CA LYS A 56 -12.38 2.43 13.29
C LYS A 56 -11.26 2.29 12.24
N ALA A 57 -10.11 2.92 12.48
CA ALA A 57 -8.95 2.79 11.61
C ALA A 57 -8.49 1.33 11.46
N TYR A 58 -8.54 0.54 12.55
CA TYR A 58 -8.24 -0.89 12.47
C TYR A 58 -9.26 -1.66 11.59
N LYS A 59 -10.55 -1.37 11.71
CA LYS A 59 -11.59 -1.96 10.86
C LYS A 59 -11.37 -1.62 9.38
N GLU A 60 -11.01 -0.37 9.07
CA GLU A 60 -10.65 0.07 7.72
C GLU A 60 -9.42 -0.69 7.17
N TYR A 61 -8.40 -0.86 8.01
CA TYR A 61 -7.24 -1.70 7.69
C TYR A 61 -7.64 -3.14 7.35
N VAL A 62 -8.51 -3.76 8.14
CA VAL A 62 -8.99 -5.13 7.86
C VAL A 62 -9.82 -5.17 6.58
N ALA A 63 -10.65 -4.18 6.31
CA ALA A 63 -11.47 -4.11 5.11
C ALA A 63 -10.67 -3.87 3.82
N ALA A 64 -9.50 -3.23 3.89
CA ALA A 64 -8.67 -2.92 2.74
C ALA A 64 -8.24 -4.17 1.95
N SER A 65 -8.33 -4.11 0.62
CA SER A 65 -8.09 -5.24 -0.28
C SER A 65 -6.62 -5.45 -0.66
N GLY A 66 -5.77 -4.44 -0.50
CA GLY A 66 -4.36 -4.48 -0.85
C GLY A 66 -3.43 -4.40 0.36
N HIS A 67 -2.13 -4.26 0.06
CA HIS A 67 -1.11 -4.13 1.09
C HIS A 67 -1.43 -2.96 2.02
N SER A 68 -1.47 -3.22 3.31
CA SER A 68 -1.93 -2.27 4.31
C SER A 68 -1.22 -2.49 5.63
N ALA A 69 -1.13 -1.46 6.46
CA ALA A 69 -0.55 -1.56 7.79
C ALA A 69 -1.30 -0.69 8.81
N TYR A 70 -1.31 -1.19 10.04
CA TYR A 70 -1.87 -0.53 11.21
C TYR A 70 -0.78 -0.35 12.28
N ALA A 71 -0.63 0.88 12.73
CA ALA A 71 0.32 1.29 13.76
C ALA A 71 -0.42 1.94 14.93
N GLN A 72 0.10 1.78 16.15
CA GLN A 72 -0.38 2.47 17.34
C GLN A 72 0.71 2.59 18.40
N THR A 73 0.51 3.48 19.37
CA THR A 73 1.25 3.45 20.64
C THR A 73 0.83 2.24 21.46
N HIS A 74 1.66 1.79 22.40
CA HIS A 74 1.20 0.85 23.43
C HIS A 74 0.21 1.54 24.37
N LEU A 75 -0.78 0.78 24.85
CA LEU A 75 -1.71 1.19 25.89
C LEU A 75 -1.01 1.10 27.25
N GLY A 76 -1.26 2.08 28.11
CA GLY A 76 -0.80 2.11 29.49
C GLY A 76 -1.49 3.23 30.25
N ALA A 77 -1.05 3.47 31.50
CA ALA A 77 -1.54 4.57 32.32
C ALA A 77 -0.94 5.91 31.85
N VAL A 78 -1.43 6.42 30.73
CA VAL A 78 -0.93 7.61 30.05
C VAL A 78 -2.08 8.46 29.51
N GLU A 79 -1.77 9.71 29.15
CA GLU A 79 -2.76 10.73 28.77
C GLU A 79 -3.40 10.45 27.42
N ALA A 80 -2.67 9.81 26.51
CA ALA A 80 -3.16 9.57 25.16
C ALA A 80 -2.70 8.25 24.55
N PHE A 81 -3.47 7.85 23.56
CA PHE A 81 -3.23 6.70 22.72
C PHE A 81 -3.38 7.13 21.26
N TYR A 82 -2.37 6.87 20.44
CA TYR A 82 -2.36 7.27 19.04
C TYR A 82 -2.30 6.06 18.11
N CYS A 83 -2.83 6.25 16.90
CA CYS A 83 -2.79 5.25 15.84
C CYS A 83 -2.58 5.90 14.48
N GLY A 84 -2.19 5.08 13.51
CA GLY A 84 -2.06 5.46 12.12
C GLY A 84 -2.27 4.25 11.22
N VAL A 85 -2.85 4.49 10.05
CA VAL A 85 -3.07 3.46 9.03
C VAL A 85 -2.51 3.89 7.70
N SER A 86 -2.07 2.93 6.91
CA SER A 86 -1.79 3.07 5.47
C SER A 86 -2.47 1.93 4.75
N LEU A 87 -3.22 2.23 3.68
CA LEU A 87 -4.13 1.30 3.02
C LEU A 87 -3.77 1.18 1.54
N ASN A 88 -3.89 -0.02 1.00
CA ASN A 88 -3.75 -0.32 -0.43
C ASN A 88 -2.48 0.26 -1.08
N GLY A 89 -1.35 0.17 -0.38
CA GLY A 89 -0.06 0.63 -0.88
C GLY A 89 0.61 -0.37 -1.83
N PRO A 90 1.75 0.01 -2.41
CA PRO A 90 2.46 -0.82 -3.38
C PRO A 90 3.08 -2.07 -2.75
N THR A 91 3.51 -1.99 -1.48
CA THR A 91 4.08 -3.10 -0.71
C THR A 91 3.72 -3.00 0.76
N ALA A 92 3.70 -4.12 1.48
CA ALA A 92 3.48 -4.15 2.93
C ALA A 92 4.48 -3.24 3.66
N GLN A 93 5.77 -3.29 3.29
CA GLN A 93 6.80 -2.47 3.92
C GLN A 93 6.62 -0.96 3.69
N ALA A 94 6.16 -0.56 2.50
CA ALA A 94 5.83 0.84 2.22
C ALA A 94 4.65 1.31 3.09
N THR A 95 3.62 0.46 3.25
CA THR A 95 2.49 0.80 4.13
C THR A 95 2.88 0.85 5.60
N GLU A 96 3.80 -0.01 6.06
CA GLU A 96 4.30 0.04 7.44
C GLU A 96 5.02 1.35 7.73
N LYS A 97 5.93 1.77 6.85
CA LYS A 97 6.62 3.05 6.99
C LYS A 97 5.61 4.20 7.09
N GLN A 98 4.64 4.25 6.18
CA GLN A 98 3.65 5.33 6.16
C GLN A 98 2.71 5.28 7.38
N ALA A 99 2.32 4.09 7.84
CA ALA A 99 1.50 3.94 9.05
C ALA A 99 2.23 4.44 10.31
N LEU A 100 3.53 4.13 10.45
CA LEU A 100 4.37 4.68 11.52
C LEU A 100 4.50 6.20 11.43
N GLU A 101 4.76 6.75 10.25
CA GLU A 101 4.87 8.20 10.04
C GLU A 101 3.57 8.91 10.45
N ARG A 102 2.41 8.38 10.03
CA ARG A 102 1.09 8.90 10.39
C ARG A 102 0.82 8.81 11.89
N CYS A 103 1.12 7.68 12.52
CA CYS A 103 0.93 7.54 13.97
C CYS A 103 1.82 8.52 14.75
N ASN A 104 3.10 8.64 14.37
CA ASN A 104 4.03 9.55 15.02
C ASN A 104 3.69 11.02 14.75
N SER A 105 3.06 11.37 13.63
CA SER A 105 2.65 12.75 13.34
C SER A 105 1.53 13.23 14.27
N VAL A 106 0.63 12.34 14.68
CA VAL A 106 -0.38 12.62 15.73
C VAL A 106 0.32 12.95 17.05
N GLY A 107 1.32 12.15 17.44
CA GLY A 107 2.12 12.42 18.64
C GLY A 107 2.85 13.77 18.59
N LYS A 108 3.39 14.15 17.43
CA LYS A 108 4.01 15.48 17.23
C LYS A 108 3.01 16.63 17.34
N LYS A 109 1.77 16.42 16.88
CA LYS A 109 0.70 17.43 16.90
C LYS A 109 0.19 17.70 18.31
N TYR A 110 -0.13 16.64 19.05
CA TYR A 110 -0.80 16.77 20.35
C TYR A 110 0.14 16.78 21.55
N LYS A 111 1.35 16.21 21.42
CA LYS A 111 2.42 16.23 22.45
C LYS A 111 2.01 15.72 23.84
N LEU A 112 0.91 14.98 23.97
CA LEU A 112 0.50 14.33 25.22
C LEU A 112 1.40 13.14 25.53
N LYS A 113 1.56 12.81 26.81
CA LYS A 113 2.32 11.65 27.27
C LYS A 113 1.65 10.36 26.78
N THR A 114 2.47 9.48 26.20
CA THR A 114 2.06 8.15 25.74
C THR A 114 3.02 7.10 26.30
N THR A 115 2.68 5.82 26.19
CA THR A 115 3.51 4.70 26.70
C THR A 115 4.79 4.50 25.89
N GLY A 116 4.97 5.21 24.78
CA GLY A 116 6.18 5.16 23.98
C GLY A 116 5.93 5.53 22.52
N LYS A 117 6.91 5.21 21.68
CA LYS A 117 6.82 5.42 20.22
C LYS A 117 5.75 4.51 19.62
N CYS A 118 5.21 4.92 18.47
CA CYS A 118 4.33 4.06 17.70
C CYS A 118 5.06 2.80 17.21
N ALA A 119 4.35 1.68 17.20
CA ALA A 119 4.82 0.41 16.65
C ALA A 119 3.80 -0.13 15.64
N ILE A 120 4.26 -0.97 14.72
CA ILE A 120 3.36 -1.73 13.83
C ILE A 120 2.72 -2.86 14.61
N TYR A 121 1.39 -2.92 14.56
CA TYR A 121 0.61 -3.96 15.23
C TYR A 121 0.17 -5.05 14.26
N ALA A 122 -0.20 -4.65 13.04
CA ALA A 122 -0.58 -5.57 11.99
C ALA A 122 -0.20 -5.03 10.61
N SER A 123 0.19 -5.91 9.69
CA SER A 123 0.38 -5.58 8.28
C SER A 123 0.03 -6.76 7.38
N LYS A 124 -0.41 -6.46 6.16
CA LYS A 124 -0.76 -7.42 5.10
C LYS A 124 -0.29 -6.91 3.75
#